data_AF-C5BRG4-F1
#
_entry.id   AF-C5BRG4-F1
#
_cell.length_a   1.000
_cell.length_b   1.000
_cell.length_c   1.000
_cell.angle_alpha   90.00
_cell.angle_beta   90.00
_cell.angle_gamma   90.00
#
_symmetry.space_group_name_H-M   'P 1'
#
loop_
_entity.id
_entity.type
_entity.pdbx_description
1 polymer ?
#
loop_
_entity_poly.entity_id
_entity_poly.type
_entity_poly.pdbx_seq_one_letter_code
_entity_poly.pdbx_strand_id
1 'polypeptide(L)'
;MIQLYQPGSATNRPRVDMPTEKLKSLLQELKSELRDAKNADEETRDLMLSLDTQLQAVLNTSSPIDPTIEDTLTELESRFAVDHPIAERCVREILDALNKMGI
;
A
#
# COMPACT_ATOMS: atom_id res chain seq x y z
N MET A 1 -3.24 28.50 -39.98
CA MET A 1 -3.64 27.54 -38.92
C MET A 1 -3.08 26.17 -39.29
N ILE A 2 -2.01 25.75 -38.62
CA ILE A 2 -1.62 24.34 -38.57
C ILE A 2 -1.31 24.08 -37.10
N GLN A 3 -2.24 23.40 -36.43
CA GLN A 3 -2.14 23.03 -35.03
C GLN A 3 -0.99 22.02 -34.89
N LEU A 4 0.07 22.39 -34.18
CA LEU A 4 1.15 21.48 -33.80
C LEU A 4 0.55 20.31 -33.02
N TYR A 5 0.67 19.12 -33.60
CA TYR A 5 0.34 17.85 -32.97
C TYR A 5 1.26 17.65 -31.76
N GLN A 6 0.73 17.89 -30.56
CA GLN A 6 1.31 17.40 -29.32
C GLN A 6 1.23 15.86 -29.39
N PRO A 7 2.34 15.10 -29.31
CA PRO A 7 2.24 13.68 -29.07
C PRO A 7 1.81 13.47 -27.62
N GLY A 8 0.49 13.40 -27.42
CA GLY A 8 -0.12 12.88 -26.21
C GLY A 8 0.50 11.53 -25.90
N SER A 9 1.06 11.43 -24.69
CA SER A 9 1.80 10.31 -24.16
C SER A 9 1.14 8.98 -24.49
N ALA A 10 1.91 8.08 -25.10
CA ALA A 10 1.54 6.70 -25.33
C ALA A 10 0.92 6.12 -24.05
N THR A 11 -0.38 5.86 -24.15
CA THR A 11 -1.13 4.99 -23.26
C THR A 11 -0.48 3.62 -23.27
N ASN A 12 0.36 3.35 -22.29
CA ASN A 12 0.63 1.99 -21.86
C ASN A 12 0.56 1.95 -20.34
N ARG A 13 -0.65 2.19 -19.80
CA ARG A 13 -0.92 1.72 -18.44
C ARG A 13 -1.10 0.21 -18.60
N PRO A 14 -0.20 -0.62 -18.04
CA PRO A 14 -0.49 -2.05 -17.95
C PRO A 14 -1.86 -2.17 -17.29
N ARG A 15 -2.64 -3.19 -17.69
CA ARG A 15 -3.85 -3.57 -16.98
C ARG A 15 -3.43 -3.86 -15.55
N VAL A 16 -3.49 -2.86 -14.68
CA VAL A 16 -3.27 -3.02 -13.26
C VAL A 16 -4.43 -3.87 -12.80
N ASP A 17 -4.15 -5.12 -12.49
CA ASP A 17 -5.11 -6.04 -11.92
C ASP A 17 -5.84 -5.33 -10.76
N MET A 18 -7.17 -5.32 -10.78
CA MET A 18 -8.03 -4.77 -9.71
C MET A 18 -7.52 -4.99 -8.26
N PRO A 19 -6.92 -6.15 -7.88
CA PRO A 19 -6.29 -6.32 -6.58
C PRO A 19 -5.22 -5.27 -6.23
N THR A 20 -4.40 -4.87 -7.21
CA THR A 20 -3.35 -3.88 -7.07
C THR A 20 -3.88 -2.49 -6.70
N GLU A 21 -4.93 -2.04 -7.38
CA GLU A 21 -5.53 -0.73 -7.14
C GLU A 21 -6.24 -0.66 -5.78
N LYS A 22 -6.87 -1.76 -5.35
CA LYS A 22 -7.43 -1.88 -4.00
C LYS A 22 -6.36 -1.76 -2.93
N LEU A 23 -5.27 -2.51 -3.09
CA LEU A 23 -4.16 -2.50 -2.14
C LEU A 23 -3.53 -1.12 -2.01
N LYS A 24 -3.31 -0.46 -3.15
CA LYS A 24 -2.77 0.90 -3.19
C LYS A 24 -3.72 1.92 -2.55
N SER A 25 -5.03 1.75 -2.74
CA SER A 25 -6.04 2.60 -2.11
C SER A 25 -6.04 2.45 -0.59
N LEU A 26 -6.04 1.20 -0.09
CA LEU A 26 -5.97 0.90 1.34
C LEU A 26 -4.69 1.47 1.97
N LEU A 27 -3.57 1.41 1.26
CA LEU A 27 -2.31 1.95 1.74
C LEU A 27 -2.29 3.48 1.77
N GLN A 28 -2.95 4.15 0.81
CA GLN A 28 -3.13 5.60 0.82
C GLN A 28 -4.08 6.05 1.93
N GLU A 29 -5.12 5.28 2.20
CA GLU A 29 -6.05 5.49 3.30
C GLU A 29 -5.31 5.39 4.63
N LEU A 30 -4.57 4.28 4.85
CA LEU A 30 -3.70 4.10 6.01
C LEU A 30 -2.69 5.26 6.17
N LYS A 31 -2.02 5.68 5.10
CA LYS A 31 -1.09 6.82 5.12
C LYS A 31 -1.76 8.14 5.50
N SER A 32 -3.01 8.33 5.10
CA SER A 32 -3.75 9.55 5.42
C SER A 32 -4.18 9.54 6.86
N GLU A 33 -4.72 8.42 7.35
CA GLU A 33 -5.07 8.25 8.77
C GLU A 33 -3.84 8.47 9.67
N LEU A 34 -2.67 7.96 9.29
CA LEU A 34 -1.44 8.16 10.07
C LEU A 34 -0.82 9.55 9.94
N ARG A 35 -1.10 10.29 8.86
CA ARG A 35 -0.70 11.70 8.75
C ARG A 35 -1.59 12.61 9.59
N ASP A 36 -2.87 12.29 9.67
CA ASP A 36 -3.82 13.03 10.51
C ASP A 36 -3.62 12.66 11.99
N ALA A 37 -3.22 11.42 12.25
CA ALA A 37 -2.69 10.99 13.54
C ALA A 37 -1.43 11.79 13.90
N LYS A 38 -1.63 12.83 14.70
CA LYS A 38 -0.60 13.75 15.20
C LYS A 38 0.57 13.06 15.96
N ASN A 39 0.52 11.74 16.17
CA ASN A 39 1.46 10.93 16.94
C ASN A 39 1.87 9.62 16.23
N ALA A 40 1.94 9.57 14.90
CA ALA A 40 2.61 8.43 14.27
C ALA A 40 4.11 8.42 14.65
N ASP A 41 4.48 7.51 15.56
CA ASP A 41 5.86 7.29 16.03
C ASP A 41 6.80 6.97 14.86
N GLU A 42 8.10 7.18 15.08
CA GLU A 42 9.13 6.88 14.06
C GLU A 42 9.10 5.42 13.63
N GLU A 43 8.88 4.50 14.57
CA GLU A 43 8.78 3.06 14.33
C GLU A 43 7.60 2.70 13.41
N THR A 44 6.45 3.34 13.64
CA THR A 44 5.26 3.21 12.79
C THR A 44 5.52 3.71 11.37
N ARG A 45 6.25 4.82 11.24
CA ARG A 45 6.62 5.37 9.93
C ARG A 45 7.58 4.44 9.18
N ASP A 46 8.52 3.82 9.88
CA ASP A 46 9.47 2.87 9.30
C ASP A 46 8.76 1.60 8.79
N LEU A 47 7.91 0.98 9.61
CA LEU A 47 7.11 -0.18 9.19
C LEU A 47 6.23 0.15 7.98
N MET A 48 5.65 1.34 7.94
CA MET A 48 4.84 1.78 6.82
C MET A 48 5.65 1.97 5.54
N LEU A 49 6.87 2.50 5.63
CA LEU A 49 7.80 2.61 4.50
C LEU A 49 8.21 1.22 4.00
N SER A 50 8.46 0.29 4.92
CA SER A 50 8.76 -1.10 4.58
C SER A 50 7.59 -1.75 3.83
N LEU A 51 6.36 -1.60 4.34
CA LEU A 51 5.15 -2.10 3.70
C LEU A 51 4.93 -1.49 2.30
N ASP A 52 5.06 -0.16 2.16
CA ASP A 52 4.94 0.54 0.86
C ASP A 52 5.97 0.01 -0.15
N THR A 53 7.21 -0.17 0.29
CA THR A 53 8.31 -0.66 -0.55
C THR A 53 8.08 -2.10 -1.00
N GLN A 54 7.72 -2.99 -0.07
CA GLN A 54 7.45 -4.41 -0.38
C GLN A 54 6.28 -4.54 -1.34
N LEU A 55 5.20 -3.77 -1.12
CA LEU A 55 4.06 -3.78 -2.02
C LEU A 55 4.41 -3.20 -3.39
N GLN A 56 5.12 -2.09 -3.46
CA GLN A 56 5.58 -1.57 -4.74
C GLN A 56 6.49 -2.56 -5.48
N ALA A 57 7.33 -3.33 -4.78
CA ALA A 57 8.12 -4.38 -5.39
C ALA A 57 7.20 -5.43 -6.05
N VAL A 58 6.23 -5.97 -5.31
CA VAL A 58 5.27 -6.98 -5.80
C VAL A 58 4.47 -6.46 -7.00
N LEU A 59 4.05 -5.19 -6.96
CA LEU A 59 3.31 -4.56 -8.04
C LEU A 59 4.15 -4.30 -9.31
N ASN A 60 5.44 -4.03 -9.16
CA ASN A 60 6.32 -3.72 -10.29
C ASN A 60 6.99 -4.96 -10.90
N THR A 61 7.33 -5.96 -10.09
CA THR A 61 8.11 -7.11 -10.55
C THR A 61 7.31 -8.40 -10.60
N SER A 62 6.02 -8.40 -10.19
CA SER A 62 5.26 -9.63 -9.88
C SER A 62 6.09 -10.62 -9.06
N SER A 63 6.99 -10.09 -8.22
CA SER A 63 7.82 -10.91 -7.34
C SER A 63 6.95 -11.45 -6.21
N PRO A 64 7.32 -12.62 -5.67
CA PRO A 64 6.70 -13.12 -4.45
C PRO A 64 6.84 -12.05 -3.36
N ILE A 65 5.75 -11.85 -2.63
CA ILE A 65 5.73 -11.08 -1.40
C ILE A 65 6.77 -11.66 -0.45
N ASP A 66 7.50 -10.76 0.20
CA ASP A 66 8.42 -11.15 1.24
C ASP A 66 7.60 -11.65 2.45
N PRO A 67 7.91 -12.82 3.02
CA PRO A 67 7.14 -13.34 4.17
C PRO A 67 7.19 -12.40 5.37
N THR A 68 8.23 -11.55 5.44
CA THR A 68 8.36 -10.51 6.45
C THR A 68 7.29 -9.42 6.37
N ILE A 69 6.52 -9.34 5.28
CA ILE A 69 5.37 -8.43 5.17
C ILE A 69 4.29 -8.78 6.20
N GLU A 70 4.08 -10.07 6.48
CA GLU A 70 3.04 -10.52 7.40
C GLU A 70 3.41 -10.13 8.83
N ASP A 71 4.68 -10.31 9.20
CA ASP A 71 5.22 -9.82 10.47
C ASP A 71 5.09 -8.28 10.59
N THR A 72 5.43 -7.56 9.52
CA THR A 72 5.32 -6.09 9.45
C THR A 72 3.88 -5.63 9.64
N LEU A 73 2.92 -6.28 8.95
CA LEU A 73 1.49 -5.99 9.06
C LEU A 73 0.97 -6.35 10.45
N THR A 74 1.38 -7.49 11.03
CA THR A 74 1.00 -7.91 12.38
C THR A 74 1.49 -6.93 13.44
N GLU A 75 2.71 -6.43 13.28
CA GLU A 75 3.27 -5.44 14.21
C GLU A 75 2.58 -4.08 14.08
N LEU A 76 2.29 -3.63 12.86
CA LEU A 76 1.45 -2.45 12.61
C LEU A 76 0.04 -2.63 13.21
N GLU A 77 -0.56 -3.81 13.06
CA GLU A 77 -1.88 -4.13 13.62
C GLU A 77 -1.88 -3.96 15.14
N SER A 78 -0.90 -4.55 15.82
CA SER A 78 -0.76 -4.49 17.28
C SER A 78 -0.57 -3.05 17.78
N ARG A 79 0.26 -2.26 17.09
CA ARG A 79 0.46 -0.83 17.43
C ARG A 79 -0.80 0.00 17.19
N PHE A 80 -1.49 -0.23 16.09
CA PHE A 80 -2.72 0.50 15.76
C PHE A 80 -3.93 0.07 16.57
N ALA A 81 -3.97 -1.16 17.08
CA ALA A 81 -5.05 -1.61 17.95
C ALA A 81 -5.18 -0.76 19.22
N VAL A 82 -4.09 -0.14 19.67
CA VAL A 82 -4.05 0.71 20.87
C VAL A 82 -4.42 2.16 20.54
N ASP A 83 -3.82 2.74 19.50
CA ASP A 83 -3.92 4.18 19.22
C ASP A 83 -4.85 4.53 18.05
N HIS A 84 -5.03 3.64 17.08
CA HIS A 84 -5.67 3.92 15.79
C HIS A 84 -6.50 2.74 15.23
N PRO A 85 -7.71 2.49 15.75
CA PRO A 85 -8.54 1.37 15.32
C PRO A 85 -8.93 1.40 13.83
N ILE A 86 -8.91 2.57 13.19
CA ILE A 86 -9.15 2.71 11.75
C ILE A 86 -7.93 2.25 10.94
N ALA A 87 -6.72 2.58 11.41
CA ALA A 87 -5.47 2.16 10.80
C ALA A 87 -5.27 0.63 10.94
N GLU A 88 -5.61 0.08 12.10
CA GLU A 88 -5.64 -1.37 12.36
C GLU A 88 -6.51 -2.10 11.33
N ARG A 89 -7.71 -1.59 11.08
CA ARG A 89 -8.61 -2.17 10.10
C ARG A 89 -8.03 -2.12 8.68
N CYS A 90 -7.42 -1.01 8.29
CA CYS A 90 -6.79 -0.88 6.98
C CYS A 90 -5.64 -1.88 6.80
N VAL A 91 -4.81 -2.08 7.83
CA VAL A 91 -3.72 -3.07 7.84
C VAL A 91 -4.25 -4.49 7.66
N ARG A 92 -5.32 -4.85 8.38
CA ARG A 92 -5.94 -6.17 8.24
C ARG A 92 -6.56 -6.38 6.86
N GLU A 93 -7.18 -5.36 6.27
CA GLU A 93 -7.70 -5.42 4.90
C GLU A 93 -6.57 -5.57 3.87
N ILE A 94 -5.40 -4.95 4.09
CA ILE A 94 -4.20 -5.15 3.27
C ILE A 94 -3.74 -6.60 3.39
N LEU A 95 -3.59 -7.14 4.61
CA LEU A 95 -3.19 -8.52 4.84
C LEU A 95 -4.15 -9.53 4.20
N ASP A 96 -5.46 -9.31 4.29
CA ASP A 96 -6.49 -10.14 3.66
C ASP A 96 -6.43 -10.05 2.12
N ALA A 97 -6.21 -8.85 1.58
CA ALA A 97 -6.02 -8.65 0.15
C ALA A 97 -4.76 -9.37 -0.38
N LEU A 98 -3.69 -9.39 0.41
CA LEU A 98 -2.47 -10.13 0.08
C LEU A 98 -2.69 -11.64 0.11
N ASN A 99 -3.29 -12.16 1.19
CA ASN A 99 -3.67 -13.58 1.30
C ASN A 99 -4.57 -14.03 0.14
N LYS A 100 -5.53 -13.18 -0.28
CA LYS A 100 -6.41 -13.44 -1.43
C LYS A 100 -5.66 -13.48 -2.76
N MET A 101 -4.52 -12.81 -2.88
CA MET A 101 -3.66 -12.92 -4.05
C MET A 101 -2.89 -14.26 -4.09
N GLY A 102 -3.01 -15.09 -3.04
CA GLY A 102 -2.46 -16.45 -3.02
C GLY A 102 -0.94 -16.47 -2.83
N ILE A 103 -0.42 -15.47 -2.13
CA ILE A 103 0.98 -15.41 -1.69
C ILE A 103 0.98 -15.56 -0.17
#